data_AF-A0A0N8GLQ8-F1
#
_entry.id   AF-A0A0N8GLQ8-F1
#
_cell.length_a   1.000
_cell.length_b   1.000
_cell.length_c   1.000
_cell.angle_alpha   90.00
_cell.angle_beta   90.00
_cell.angle_gamma   90.00
#
_symmetry.space_group_name_H-M   'P 1'
#
loop_
_entity.id
_entity.type
_entity.pdbx_description
1 polymer ?
#
loop_
_entity_poly.entity_id
_entity_poly.type
_entity_poly.pdbx_seq_one_letter_code
_entity_poly.pdbx_strand_id
1 'polypeptide(L)'
;MLTGWIITAIILLPNLLFLVYPPNTIPPEPDEKSLSKKKKFEIIEKAGQVGCFVLPFFYSFQTKSTLDRISLTITIVALSLYYIGWIRYLLKGRLFYLLFSPMLHIPLPLAVTPIMAFLAAAMNFHSWLLGLAAVVLAAGHLVVSQIERERCL
;
A
#
# COMPACT_ATOMS: atom_id res chain seq x y z
N MET A 1 -20.44 5.24 -14.34
CA MET A 1 -20.71 5.44 -12.90
C MET A 1 -19.39 5.70 -12.21
N LEU A 2 -19.34 6.68 -11.31
CA LEU A 2 -18.14 7.07 -10.56
C LEU A 2 -17.84 6.02 -9.48
N THR A 3 -17.43 4.82 -9.88
CA THR A 3 -17.09 3.70 -8.98
C THR A 3 -15.64 3.73 -8.52
N GLY A 4 -14.86 4.71 -8.99
CA GLY A 4 -13.41 4.69 -8.79
C GLY A 4 -12.97 4.82 -7.33
N TRP A 5 -13.78 5.47 -6.50
CA TRP A 5 -13.55 5.56 -5.05
C TRP A 5 -13.60 4.20 -4.34
N ILE A 6 -14.26 3.18 -4.91
CA ILE A 6 -14.41 1.85 -4.30
C ILE A 6 -13.04 1.19 -4.11
N ILE A 7 -12.16 1.27 -5.10
CA ILE A 7 -10.81 0.68 -5.01
C ILE A 7 -10.01 1.36 -3.90
N THR A 8 -10.07 2.69 -3.85
CA THR A 8 -9.45 3.48 -2.78
C THR A 8 -9.97 3.05 -1.41
N ALA A 9 -11.28 2.91 -1.26
CA ALA A 9 -11.91 2.49 0.00
C ALA A 9 -11.47 1.08 0.42
N ILE A 10 -11.43 0.12 -0.51
CA ILE A 10 -11.02 -1.27 -0.24
C ILE A 10 -9.56 -1.34 0.18
N ILE A 11 -8.67 -0.56 -0.44
CA ILE A 11 -7.25 -0.50 -0.05
C ILE A 11 -7.09 0.16 1.33
N LEU A 12 -7.92 1.16 1.64
CA LEU A 12 -7.88 1.89 2.91
C LEU A 12 -8.44 1.14 4.10
N LEU A 13 -9.44 0.29 3.87
CA LEU A 13 -10.20 -0.36 4.93
C LEU A 13 -9.29 -1.04 5.97
N PRO A 14 -8.27 -1.82 5.58
CA PRO A 14 -7.41 -2.47 6.56
C PRO A 14 -6.52 -1.50 7.34
N ASN A 15 -6.16 -0.35 6.77
CA ASN A 15 -5.40 0.68 7.51
C ASN A 15 -6.22 1.27 8.68
N LEU A 16 -7.56 1.27 8.59
CA LEU A 16 -8.42 1.67 9.72
C LEU A 16 -8.32 0.68 10.88
N LEU A 17 -8.05 -0.60 10.60
CA LEU A 17 -7.83 -1.60 11.65
C LEU A 17 -6.63 -1.26 12.51
N PHE A 18 -5.60 -0.60 11.95
CA PHE A 18 -4.45 -0.14 12.71
C PHE A 18 -4.81 0.93 13.75
N LEU A 19 -5.78 1.81 13.43
CA LEU A 19 -6.24 2.85 14.35
C LEU A 19 -7.05 2.26 15.52
N VAL A 20 -7.83 1.22 15.24
CA VAL A 20 -8.68 0.54 16.24
C VAL A 20 -7.87 -0.48 17.06
N TYR A 21 -6.92 -1.16 16.42
CA TYR A 21 -6.13 -2.23 16.98
C TYR A 21 -4.63 -1.93 16.80
N PRO A 22 -4.07 -1.03 17.62
CA PRO A 22 -2.67 -0.65 17.52
C PRO A 22 -1.74 -1.84 17.83
N PRO A 23 -0.48 -1.77 17.38
CA PRO A 23 0.53 -2.77 17.68
C PRO A 23 0.76 -2.92 19.18
N ASN A 24 0.92 -4.17 19.62
CA ASN A 24 1.22 -4.48 21.03
C ASN A 24 2.71 -4.31 21.36
N THR A 25 3.56 -4.20 20.34
CA THR A 25 5.01 -3.98 20.48
C THR A 25 5.40 -2.74 19.70
N ILE A 26 6.26 -1.92 20.28
CA ILE A 26 6.80 -0.73 19.62
C ILE A 26 8.32 -0.95 19.53
N PRO A 27 8.90 -0.98 18.32
CA PRO A 27 10.35 -1.13 18.18
C PRO A 27 11.07 0.16 18.63
N PRO A 28 12.36 0.08 18.95
CA PRO A 28 13.16 1.25 19.29
C PRO A 28 13.09 2.33 18.19
N GLU A 29 13.37 3.58 18.57
CA GLU A 29 13.48 4.65 17.60
C GLU A 29 14.64 4.39 16.63
N PRO A 30 14.49 4.77 15.35
CA PRO A 30 15.59 4.71 14.41
C PRO A 30 16.70 5.68 14.81
N ASP A 31 17.94 5.39 14.43
CA ASP A 31 19.06 6.32 14.59
C ASP A 31 18.79 7.65 13.86
N GLU A 32 19.47 8.73 14.26
CA GLU A 32 19.22 10.08 13.74
C GLU A 32 19.30 10.18 12.21
N LYS A 33 20.22 9.42 11.59
CA LYS A 33 20.41 9.42 10.15
C LYS A 33 19.25 8.71 9.46
N SER A 34 18.85 7.54 9.95
CA SER A 34 17.67 6.81 9.46
C SER A 34 16.38 7.59 9.68
N LEU A 35 16.23 8.29 10.81
CA LEU A 35 15.08 9.15 11.10
C LEU A 35 15.00 10.33 10.12
N SER A 36 16.14 11.00 9.86
CA SER A 36 16.20 12.11 8.90
C SER A 36 15.90 11.65 7.47
N LYS A 37 16.40 10.48 7.07
CA LYS A 37 16.09 9.86 5.78
C LYS A 37 14.60 9.50 5.69
N LYS A 38 14.05 8.85 6.72
CA LYS A 38 12.64 8.48 6.81
C LYS A 38 11.74 9.69 6.60
N LYS A 39 11.95 10.79 7.33
CA LYS A 39 11.15 12.04 7.20
C LYS A 39 11.11 12.58 5.76
N LYS A 40 12.23 12.51 5.03
CA LYS A 40 12.29 12.96 3.62
C LYS A 40 11.43 12.08 2.72
N PHE A 41 11.53 10.75 2.88
CA PHE A 41 10.77 9.80 2.09
C PHE A 41 9.29 9.72 2.49
N GLU A 42 8.94 10.03 3.74
CA GLU A 42 7.56 10.19 4.18
C GLU A 42 6.84 11.30 3.40
N ILE A 43 7.51 12.40 3.08
CA ILE A 43 6.91 13.47 2.25
C ILE A 43 6.57 12.93 0.85
N ILE A 44 7.47 12.16 0.26
CA ILE A 44 7.26 11.51 -1.06
C ILE A 44 6.11 10.51 -0.97
N GLU A 45 6.10 9.67 0.06
CA GLU A 45 5.02 8.72 0.31
C GLU A 45 3.67 9.44 0.43
N LYS A 46 3.59 10.52 1.22
CA LYS A 46 2.35 11.28 1.42
C LYS A 46 1.87 11.94 0.12
N ALA A 47 2.78 12.47 -0.68
CA ALA A 47 2.43 13.04 -1.99
C ALA A 47 1.82 11.97 -2.92
N GLY A 48 2.46 10.80 -3.01
CA GLY A 48 1.93 9.67 -3.79
C GLY A 48 0.62 9.13 -3.24
N GLN A 49 0.51 9.00 -1.92
CA GLN A 49 -0.68 8.52 -1.21
C GLN A 49 -1.90 9.41 -1.49
N VAL A 50 -1.73 10.73 -1.40
CA VAL A 50 -2.80 11.69 -1.71
C VAL A 50 -3.22 11.56 -3.16
N GLY A 51 -2.28 11.44 -4.11
CA GLY A 51 -2.60 11.21 -5.52
C GLY A 51 -3.40 9.92 -5.74
N CYS A 52 -2.96 8.80 -5.16
CA CYS A 52 -3.65 7.51 -5.23
C CYS A 52 -5.04 7.53 -4.60
N PHE A 53 -5.29 8.40 -3.61
CA PHE A 53 -6.63 8.56 -3.02
C PHE A 53 -7.54 9.46 -3.82
N VAL A 54 -7.04 10.61 -4.23
CA VAL A 54 -7.87 11.66 -4.80
C VAL A 54 -8.21 11.36 -6.26
N LEU A 55 -7.23 10.88 -7.04
CA LEU A 55 -7.40 10.71 -8.49
C LEU A 55 -8.54 9.73 -8.86
N PRO A 56 -8.72 8.56 -8.21
CA PRO A 56 -9.79 7.63 -8.57
C PRO A 56 -11.21 8.21 -8.49
N PHE A 57 -11.44 9.31 -7.75
CA PHE A 57 -12.72 10.00 -7.72
C PHE A 57 -13.07 10.70 -9.04
N PHE A 58 -12.08 11.00 -9.88
CA PHE A 58 -12.26 11.73 -11.14
C PHE A 58 -12.27 10.83 -12.38
N TYR A 59 -12.00 9.53 -12.22
CA TYR A 59 -11.94 8.57 -13.34
C TYR A 59 -13.02 7.49 -13.21
N SER A 60 -13.50 7.01 -14.36
CA SER A 60 -14.41 5.86 -14.42
C SER A 60 -13.61 4.57 -14.56
N PHE A 61 -13.95 3.57 -13.75
CA PHE A 61 -13.33 2.25 -13.83
C PHE A 61 -13.84 1.49 -15.06
N GLN A 62 -12.94 0.91 -15.84
CA GLN A 62 -13.25 0.18 -17.08
C GLN A 62 -12.76 -1.27 -17.04
N THR A 63 -13.53 -2.17 -17.66
CA THR A 63 -13.28 -3.62 -17.71
C THR A 63 -13.50 -4.20 -19.12
N LYS A 64 -13.46 -3.36 -20.15
CA LYS A 64 -13.88 -3.74 -21.51
C LYS A 64 -12.77 -4.45 -22.27
N SER A 65 -11.53 -3.95 -22.16
CA SER A 65 -10.39 -4.47 -22.89
C SER A 65 -9.79 -5.72 -22.22
N THR A 66 -9.01 -6.51 -22.97
CA THR A 66 -8.25 -7.63 -22.40
C THR A 66 -7.23 -7.14 -21.37
N LEU A 67 -6.60 -5.99 -21.62
CA LEU A 67 -5.68 -5.35 -20.66
C LEU A 67 -6.40 -4.94 -19.38
N ASP A 68 -7.64 -4.43 -19.48
CA ASP A 68 -8.45 -4.09 -18.32
C ASP A 68 -8.73 -5.33 -17.46
N ARG A 69 -9.07 -6.46 -18.09
CA ARG A 69 -9.33 -7.72 -17.37
C ARG A 69 -8.07 -8.26 -16.68
N ILE A 70 -6.93 -8.22 -17.34
CA ILE A 70 -5.64 -8.62 -16.74
C ILE A 70 -5.32 -7.71 -15.55
N SER A 71 -5.47 -6.40 -15.72
CA SER A 71 -5.20 -5.40 -14.67
C SER A 71 -6.13 -5.57 -13.47
N LEU A 72 -7.41 -5.88 -13.71
CA LEU A 72 -8.36 -6.20 -12.65
C LEU A 72 -7.94 -7.47 -11.90
N THR A 73 -7.53 -8.54 -12.60
CA THR A 73 -7.03 -9.76 -11.97
C THR A 73 -5.81 -9.49 -11.08
N ILE A 74 -4.85 -8.70 -11.57
CA ILE A 74 -3.68 -8.29 -10.78
C ILE A 74 -4.11 -7.52 -9.53
N THR A 75 -5.05 -6.59 -9.68
CA THR A 75 -5.62 -5.81 -8.55
C THR A 75 -6.24 -6.74 -7.50
N ILE A 76 -7.05 -7.72 -7.91
CA ILE A 76 -7.70 -8.68 -7.02
C ILE A 76 -6.67 -9.55 -6.30
N VAL A 77 -5.67 -10.08 -7.01
CA VAL A 77 -4.61 -10.91 -6.40
C VAL A 77 -3.80 -10.08 -5.39
N ALA A 78 -3.41 -8.86 -5.75
CA ALA A 78 -2.67 -7.96 -4.87
C ALA A 78 -3.47 -7.63 -3.60
N LEU A 79 -4.77 -7.29 -3.75
CA LEU A 79 -5.66 -7.06 -2.61
C LEU A 79 -5.83 -8.31 -1.75
N SER A 80 -5.94 -9.49 -2.35
CA SER A 80 -6.08 -10.74 -1.60
C SER A 80 -4.85 -10.98 -0.71
N LEU A 81 -3.65 -10.80 -1.27
CA LEU A 81 -2.40 -10.89 -0.51
C LEU A 81 -2.31 -9.81 0.58
N TYR A 82 -2.75 -8.59 0.30
CA TYR A 82 -2.79 -7.50 1.27
C TYR A 82 -3.68 -7.86 2.47
N TYR A 83 -4.88 -8.36 2.22
CA TYR A 83 -5.82 -8.77 3.27
C TYR A 83 -5.32 -9.99 4.05
N ILE A 84 -4.70 -10.97 3.39
CA ILE A 84 -4.05 -12.10 4.08
C ILE A 84 -2.96 -11.60 5.03
N GLY A 85 -2.18 -10.60 4.64
CA GLY A 85 -1.17 -9.97 5.48
C GLY A 85 -1.75 -9.32 6.74
N TRP A 86 -2.88 -8.61 6.60
CA TRP A 86 -3.60 -8.02 7.73
C TRP A 86 -4.22 -9.06 8.66
N ILE A 87 -4.85 -10.10 8.10
CA ILE A 87 -5.38 -11.22 8.88
C ILE A 87 -4.25 -11.89 9.66
N ARG A 88 -3.09 -12.13 9.03
CA ARG A 88 -1.89 -12.66 9.70
C ARG A 88 -1.45 -11.77 10.86
N TYR A 89 -1.41 -10.45 10.68
CA TYR A 89 -1.06 -9.50 11.72
C TYR A 89 -2.03 -9.57 12.92
N LEU A 90 -3.34 -9.59 12.67
CA LEU A 90 -4.35 -9.65 13.72
C LEU A 90 -4.33 -10.98 14.49
N LEU A 91 -4.28 -12.11 13.78
CA LEU A 91 -4.31 -13.45 14.40
C LEU A 91 -3.05 -13.76 15.20
N LYS A 92 -1.91 -13.15 14.86
CA LYS A 92 -0.63 -13.37 15.54
C LYS A 92 -0.36 -12.34 16.64
N GLY A 93 -1.41 -11.72 17.18
CA GLY A 93 -1.29 -10.85 18.35
C GLY A 93 -0.74 -9.46 18.07
N ARG A 94 -0.86 -8.96 16.83
CA ARG A 94 -0.56 -7.58 16.45
C ARG A 94 0.88 -7.14 16.73
N LEU A 95 1.83 -8.05 16.52
CA LEU A 95 3.25 -7.77 16.65
C LEU A 95 3.70 -6.86 15.49
N PHE A 96 4.36 -5.75 15.80
CA PHE A 96 4.71 -4.71 14.81
C PHE A 96 5.55 -5.26 13.65
N TYR A 97 6.52 -6.13 13.94
CA TYR A 97 7.40 -6.70 12.91
C TYR A 97 6.63 -7.50 11.85
N LEU A 98 5.44 -8.02 12.14
CA LEU A 98 4.64 -8.79 11.17
C LEU A 98 4.10 -7.94 10.03
N LEU A 99 4.04 -6.61 10.21
CA LEU A 99 3.70 -5.68 9.13
C LEU A 99 4.77 -5.64 8.04
N PHE A 100 6.03 -5.90 8.44
CA PHE A 100 7.22 -5.84 7.58
C PHE A 100 7.85 -7.21 7.33
N SER A 101 7.36 -8.26 7.99
CA SER A 101 7.86 -9.62 7.83
C SER A 101 7.52 -10.16 6.44
N PRO A 102 8.45 -10.85 5.77
CA PRO A 102 8.20 -11.49 4.49
C PRO A 102 6.99 -12.43 4.52
N MET A 103 6.31 -12.57 3.37
CA MET A 103 5.21 -13.51 3.15
C MET A 103 5.24 -13.99 1.70
N LEU A 104 5.18 -15.31 1.47
CA LEU A 104 5.19 -15.90 0.12
C LEU A 104 6.37 -15.38 -0.75
N HIS A 105 7.57 -15.26 -0.16
CA HIS A 105 8.77 -14.70 -0.79
C HIS A 105 8.72 -13.21 -1.14
N ILE A 106 7.63 -12.51 -0.83
CA ILE A 106 7.54 -11.06 -0.95
C ILE A 106 8.15 -10.44 0.32
N PRO A 107 9.18 -9.57 0.22
CA PRO A 107 9.91 -9.07 1.39
C PRO A 107 9.07 -8.14 2.27
N LEU A 108 8.27 -7.26 1.66
CA LEU A 108 7.42 -6.26 2.33
C LEU A 108 5.98 -6.37 1.79
N PRO A 109 5.26 -7.47 2.09
CA PRO A 109 4.00 -7.79 1.41
C PRO A 109 2.94 -6.69 1.59
N LEU A 110 2.80 -6.12 2.79
CA LEU A 110 1.81 -5.07 3.05
C LEU A 110 2.17 -3.72 2.42
N ALA A 111 3.41 -3.50 2.01
CA ALA A 111 3.83 -2.29 1.31
C ALA A 111 3.77 -2.46 -0.22
N VAL A 112 4.25 -3.61 -0.72
CA VAL A 112 4.32 -3.90 -2.16
C VAL A 112 2.93 -4.12 -2.75
N THR A 113 2.04 -4.83 -2.04
CA THR A 113 0.74 -5.22 -2.62
C THR A 113 -0.21 -4.04 -2.88
N PRO A 114 -0.34 -3.02 -2.01
CA PRO A 114 -1.12 -1.82 -2.34
C PRO A 114 -0.56 -1.06 -3.55
N ILE A 115 0.77 -0.97 -3.69
CA ILE A 115 1.42 -0.33 -4.84
C ILE A 115 1.04 -1.06 -6.13
N MET A 116 1.15 -2.39 -6.15
CA MET A 116 0.75 -3.20 -7.31
C MET A 116 -0.73 -3.01 -7.64
N ALA A 117 -1.60 -2.96 -6.63
CA ALA A 117 -3.02 -2.73 -6.80
C ALA A 117 -3.30 -1.36 -7.45
N PHE A 118 -2.64 -0.28 -6.99
CA PHE A 118 -2.81 1.05 -7.60
C PHE A 118 -2.23 1.14 -9.01
N LEU A 119 -1.07 0.54 -9.29
CA LEU A 119 -0.47 0.51 -10.63
C LEU A 119 -1.36 -0.25 -11.62
N ALA A 120 -1.92 -1.39 -11.21
CA ALA A 120 -2.85 -2.15 -12.04
C ALA A 120 -4.17 -1.39 -12.22
N ALA A 121 -4.73 -0.83 -11.15
CA ALA A 121 -5.94 -0.01 -11.22
C ALA A 121 -5.78 1.20 -12.15
N ALA A 122 -4.58 1.81 -12.23
CA ALA A 122 -4.31 2.92 -13.15
C ALA A 122 -4.61 2.57 -14.62
N MET A 123 -4.38 1.31 -15.01
CA MET A 123 -4.73 0.80 -16.34
C MET A 123 -6.25 0.71 -16.51
N ASN A 124 -6.97 0.20 -15.53
CA ASN A 124 -8.44 0.14 -15.56
C ASN A 124 -9.10 1.53 -15.56
N PHE A 125 -8.48 2.51 -14.91
CA PHE A 125 -8.92 3.91 -14.96
C PHE A 125 -8.47 4.64 -16.22
N HIS A 126 -7.59 4.03 -17.03
CA HIS A 126 -6.92 4.65 -18.17
C HIS A 126 -6.29 6.00 -17.78
N SER A 127 -5.68 6.05 -16.60
CA SER A 127 -5.17 7.28 -15.97
C SER A 127 -3.67 7.20 -15.75
N TRP A 128 -2.91 7.85 -16.64
CA TRP A 128 -1.46 7.96 -16.50
C TRP A 128 -1.07 8.74 -15.23
N LEU A 129 -1.89 9.71 -14.80
CA LEU A 129 -1.68 10.47 -13.57
C LEU A 129 -1.77 9.56 -12.33
N LEU A 130 -2.73 8.62 -12.30
CA LEU A 130 -2.83 7.65 -11.21
C LEU A 130 -1.63 6.70 -11.20
N GLY A 131 -1.17 6.29 -12.39
CA GLY A 131 0.06 5.51 -12.53
C GLY A 131 1.28 6.25 -11.96
N LEU A 132 1.43 7.53 -12.30
CA LEU A 132 2.51 8.38 -11.76
C LEU A 132 2.41 8.51 -10.23
N ALA A 133 1.21 8.75 -9.69
CA ALA A 133 1.00 8.82 -8.24
C ALA A 133 1.40 7.51 -7.54
N ALA A 134 1.08 6.36 -8.14
CA ALA A 134 1.44 5.05 -7.61
C ALA A 134 2.96 4.80 -7.66
N VAL A 135 3.67 5.30 -8.67
CA VAL A 135 5.14 5.26 -8.74
C VAL A 135 5.77 6.15 -7.66
N VAL A 136 5.25 7.36 -7.47
CA VAL A 136 5.70 8.26 -6.39
C VAL A 136 5.45 7.63 -5.02
N LEU A 137 4.27 7.01 -4.82
CA LEU A 137 3.96 6.24 -3.62
C LEU A 137 4.97 5.11 -3.43
N ALA A 138 5.30 4.36 -4.48
CA ALA A 138 6.26 3.26 -4.41
C ALA A 138 7.64 3.72 -3.96
N ALA A 139 8.14 4.82 -4.51
CA ALA A 139 9.44 5.38 -4.19
C ALA A 139 9.54 5.81 -2.71
N GLY A 140 8.48 6.40 -2.15
CA GLY A 140 8.39 6.76 -0.74
C GLY A 140 8.17 5.56 0.17
N HIS A 141 7.07 4.85 -0.06
CA HIS A 141 6.52 3.85 0.86
C HIS A 141 7.42 2.63 1.04
N LEU A 142 8.12 2.18 -0.02
CA LEU A 142 9.04 1.05 0.09
C LEU A 142 10.27 1.40 0.95
N VAL A 143 10.79 2.62 0.82
CA VAL A 143 11.95 3.08 1.60
C VAL A 143 11.57 3.25 3.07
N VAL A 144 10.43 3.89 3.34
CA VAL A 144 9.91 4.05 4.71
C VAL A 144 9.67 2.68 5.34
N SER A 145 9.00 1.76 4.62
CA SER A 145 8.73 0.41 5.11
C SER A 145 10.00 -0.41 5.38
N GLN A 146 11.05 -0.22 4.58
CA GLN A 146 12.34 -0.87 4.81
C GLN A 146 13.04 -0.35 6.06
N ILE A 147 13.01 0.98 6.29
CA ILE A 147 13.55 1.57 7.53
C ILE A 147 12.77 1.03 8.74
N GLU A 148 11.44 0.92 8.64
CA GLU A 148 10.61 0.34 9.71
C GLU A 148 10.92 -1.13 9.98
N ARG A 149 11.21 -1.91 8.92
CA ARG A 149 11.66 -3.29 9.05
C ARG A 149 12.98 -3.41 9.81
N GLU A 150 13.93 -2.54 9.50
CA GLU A 150 15.27 -2.53 10.12
C GLU A 150 15.19 -2.24 11.63
N ARG A 151 14.21 -1.46 12.09
CA ARG A 151 13.95 -1.23 13.53
C ARG A 151 13.51 -2.49 14.28
N CYS A 152 13.05 -3.52 13.57
CA CYS A 152 12.53 -4.75 14.16
C CYS A 152 13.57 -5.88 14.23
N LEU A 153 14.74 -5.69 13.60
CA LEU A 153 15.86 -6.63 13.57
C LEU A 153 16.85 -6.31 14.68
#